data_AF-A0A353K3B0-F1
#
_entry.id   AF-A0A353K3B0-F1
#
_cell.length_a   1.000
_cell.length_b   1.000
_cell.length_c   1.000
_cell.angle_alpha   90.00
_cell.angle_beta   90.00
_cell.angle_gamma   90.00
#
_symmetry.space_group_name_H-M   'P 1'
#
loop_
_entity.id
_entity.type
_entity.pdbx_description
1 polymer ?
#
loop_
_entity_poly.entity_id
_entity_poly.type
_entity_poly.pdbx_seq_one_letter_code
_entity_poly.pdbx_strand_id
1 'polypeptide(L)'
;MDISKIKLQSWIFILVIIGAAFLISLTLKKDKQKQNTTKKLTYGSICIALSFVLSYIRFFKMPQGGSITAGSMLPVMLFAYWFGPADGIVAGMVYGLLQFIQDPFIIHPLQVVLDYPLAFGALGLAGLSKKNFSLSLAIGSIFRFFFSFLSGTLFFVEYAKQ
;
A
#
# COMPACT_ATOMS: atom_id res chain seq x y z
N MET A 1 0.01 2.00 33.82
CA MET A 1 -0.34 1.53 32.46
C MET A 1 -1.85 1.45 32.37
N ASP A 2 -2.45 2.36 31.61
CA ASP A 2 -3.89 2.57 31.58
C ASP A 2 -4.53 1.65 30.54
N ILE A 3 -5.20 0.59 31.00
CA ILE A 3 -5.85 -0.43 30.16
C ILE A 3 -6.95 0.19 29.27
N SER A 4 -7.43 1.37 29.64
CA SER A 4 -8.42 2.17 28.90
C SER A 4 -7.91 2.74 27.57
N LYS A 5 -6.63 3.15 27.49
CA LYS A 5 -6.03 3.73 26.27
C LYS A 5 -5.80 2.70 25.17
N ILE A 6 -5.41 1.47 25.55
CA ILE A 6 -5.18 0.35 24.64
C ILE A 6 -6.48 -0.05 23.93
N LYS A 7 -7.62 -0.03 24.65
CA LYS A 7 -8.94 -0.37 24.10
C LYS A 7 -9.42 0.66 23.07
N LEU A 8 -9.26 1.95 23.36
CA LEU A 8 -9.71 3.03 22.48
C LEU A 8 -8.87 3.13 21.20
N GLN A 9 -7.55 3.00 21.32
CA GLN A 9 -6.65 2.98 20.16
C GLN A 9 -6.94 1.77 19.27
N SER A 10 -7.16 0.59 19.86
CA SER A 10 -7.58 -0.62 19.13
C SER A 10 -8.91 -0.45 18.39
N TRP A 11 -9.88 0.27 18.96
CA TRP A 11 -11.17 0.53 18.31
C TRP A 11 -11.06 1.49 17.11
N ILE A 12 -10.22 2.51 17.21
CA ILE A 12 -9.92 3.43 16.09
C ILE A 12 -9.23 2.66 14.96
N PHE A 13 -8.30 1.75 15.28
CA PHE A 13 -7.69 0.85 14.31
C PHE A 13 -8.69 -0.05 13.59
N ILE A 14 -9.63 -0.64 14.33
CA ILE A 14 -10.70 -1.48 13.76
C ILE A 14 -11.57 -0.65 12.80
N LEU A 15 -11.93 0.57 13.17
CA LEU A 15 -12.69 1.49 12.31
C LEU A 15 -11.92 1.89 11.04
N VAL A 16 -10.61 2.10 11.13
CA VAL A 16 -9.76 2.42 9.97
C VAL A 16 -9.64 1.22 9.04
N ILE A 17 -9.42 0.02 9.58
CA ILE A 17 -9.35 -1.23 8.81
C ILE A 17 -10.69 -1.49 8.12
N ILE A 18 -11.80 -1.29 8.84
CA ILE A 18 -13.15 -1.43 8.29
C ILE A 18 -13.41 -0.35 7.23
N GLY A 19 -13.00 0.90 7.45
CA GLY A 19 -13.17 1.99 6.50
C GLY A 19 -12.34 1.80 5.22
N ALA A 20 -11.09 1.35 5.37
CA ALA A 20 -10.22 0.97 4.26
C ALA A 20 -10.80 -0.22 3.49
N ALA A 21 -11.22 -1.28 4.20
CA ALA A 21 -11.87 -2.45 3.61
C ALA A 21 -13.20 -2.08 2.92
N PHE A 22 -13.95 -1.12 3.47
CA PHE A 22 -15.19 -0.62 2.89
C PHE A 22 -14.93 0.19 1.62
N LEU A 23 -13.97 1.11 1.63
CA LEU A 23 -13.53 1.85 0.43
C LEU A 23 -12.99 0.91 -0.66
N ILE A 24 -12.20 -0.10 -0.26
CA ILE A 24 -11.74 -1.17 -1.16
C ILE A 24 -12.96 -1.93 -1.71
N SER A 25 -13.93 -2.33 -0.88
CA SER A 25 -15.13 -3.06 -1.32
C SER A 25 -16.00 -2.28 -2.32
N LEU A 26 -16.08 -0.95 -2.15
CA LEU A 26 -16.82 -0.06 -3.06
C LEU A 26 -16.13 0.08 -4.42
N THR A 27 -14.80 0.04 -4.45
CA THR A 27 -14.01 0.12 -5.68
C THR A 27 -13.92 -1.22 -6.41
N LEU A 28 -13.99 -2.35 -5.68
CA LEU A 28 -14.08 -3.71 -6.24
C LEU A 28 -15.43 -3.99 -6.92
N LYS A 29 -16.54 -3.42 -6.44
CA LYS A 29 -17.89 -3.64 -7.02
C LYS A 29 -18.06 -3.10 -8.44
N LYS A 30 -17.20 -2.18 -8.88
CA LYS A 30 -17.33 -1.49 -10.17
C LYS A 30 -16.82 -2.31 -11.36
N ASP A 31 -16.02 -3.35 -11.14
CA ASP A 31 -15.33 -4.05 -12.22
C ASP A 31 -15.98 -5.40 -12.57
N LYS A 32 -17.07 -5.35 -13.35
CA LYS A 32 -17.61 -6.53 -14.05
C LYS A 32 -16.83 -6.77 -15.36
N GLN A 33 -15.53 -7.06 -15.29
CA GLN A 33 -14.72 -7.37 -16.47
C GLN A 33 -14.30 -8.84 -16.50
N LYS A 34 -15.19 -9.65 -17.09
CA LYS A 34 -14.98 -11.07 -17.43
C LYS A 34 -14.10 -11.19 -18.68
N GLN A 35 -12.84 -10.74 -18.63
CA GLN A 35 -11.91 -10.86 -19.78
C GLN A 35 -10.45 -11.18 -19.36
N ASN A 36 -9.90 -12.25 -19.96
CA ASN A 36 -8.49 -12.68 -20.00
C ASN A 36 -7.69 -12.62 -18.68
N THR A 37 -8.12 -13.38 -17.66
CA THR A 37 -7.41 -13.59 -16.39
C THR A 37 -5.93 -13.94 -16.58
N THR A 38 -5.59 -14.76 -17.58
CA THR A 38 -4.21 -15.17 -17.84
C THR A 38 -3.30 -14.01 -18.21
N LYS A 39 -3.79 -13.08 -19.05
CA LYS A 39 -3.02 -11.88 -19.46
C LYS A 39 -2.83 -10.94 -18.28
N LYS A 40 -3.89 -10.69 -17.50
CA LYS A 40 -3.83 -9.86 -16.30
C LYS A 40 -2.79 -10.38 -15.31
N LEU A 41 -2.78 -11.70 -15.09
CA LEU A 41 -1.82 -12.34 -14.19
C LEU A 41 -0.38 -12.17 -14.67
N THR A 42 -0.12 -12.42 -15.96
CA THR A 42 1.24 -12.29 -16.52
C THR A 42 1.75 -10.85 -16.46
N TYR A 43 0.95 -9.87 -16.89
CA TYR A 43 1.33 -8.45 -16.80
C TYR A 43 1.51 -8.01 -15.34
N GLY A 44 0.63 -8.47 -14.43
CA GLY A 44 0.73 -8.18 -13.01
C GLY A 44 2.03 -8.71 -12.41
N SER A 45 2.38 -9.97 -12.68
CA SER A 45 3.63 -10.57 -12.21
C SER A 45 4.87 -9.84 -12.74
N ILE A 46 4.87 -9.44 -14.02
CA ILE A 46 5.99 -8.68 -14.61
C ILE A 46 6.12 -7.31 -13.94
N CYS A 47 5.00 -6.58 -13.73
CA CYS A 47 5.02 -5.29 -13.06
C CYS A 47 5.49 -5.41 -11.60
N ILE A 48 5.04 -6.43 -10.87
CA ILE A 48 5.49 -6.69 -9.49
C ILE A 48 7.00 -7.00 -9.46
N ALA A 49 7.48 -7.87 -10.36
CA ALA A 49 8.89 -8.19 -10.46
C ALA A 49 9.73 -6.95 -10.80
N LEU A 50 9.28 -6.13 -11.73
CA LEU A 50 9.95 -4.89 -12.10
C LEU A 50 10.01 -3.91 -10.92
N SER A 51 8.89 -3.73 -10.21
CA SER A 51 8.82 -2.94 -8.97
C SER A 51 9.77 -3.47 -7.89
N PHE A 52 9.89 -4.79 -7.77
CA PHE A 52 10.81 -5.42 -6.83
C PHE A 52 12.28 -5.16 -7.18
N VAL A 53 12.67 -5.32 -8.44
CA VAL A 53 14.04 -4.99 -8.89
C VAL A 53 14.34 -3.50 -8.70
N LEU A 54 13.41 -2.61 -9.05
CA LEU A 54 13.57 -1.17 -8.80
C LEU A 54 13.70 -0.82 -7.32
N SER A 55 13.13 -1.65 -6.42
CA SER A 55 13.27 -1.49 -4.98
C SER A 55 14.71 -1.70 -4.49
N TYR A 56 15.54 -2.45 -5.22
CA TYR A 56 16.97 -2.58 -4.92
C TYR A 56 17.78 -1.35 -5.35
N ILE A 57 17.31 -0.60 -6.35
CA ILE A 57 17.94 0.63 -6.80
C ILE A 57 17.52 1.78 -5.88
N ARG A 58 18.16 1.81 -4.70
CA ARG A 58 17.95 2.87 -3.69
C ARG A 58 19.10 3.87 -3.79
N PHE A 59 18.76 5.11 -4.11
CA PHE A 59 19.77 6.19 -4.21
C PHE A 59 20.17 6.72 -2.82
N PHE A 60 19.24 6.71 -1.86
CA PHE A 60 19.49 7.20 -0.50
C PHE A 60 18.59 6.49 0.51
N LYS A 61 19.18 5.96 1.59
CA LYS A 61 18.45 5.38 2.75
C LYS A 61 18.58 6.35 3.92
N MET A 62 17.48 6.94 4.35
CA MET A 62 17.43 7.78 5.54
C MET A 62 17.39 6.89 6.80
N PRO A 63 18.02 7.32 7.91
CA PRO A 63 18.10 6.55 9.15
C PRO A 63 16.74 6.28 9.81
N GLN A 64 15.69 7.05 9.46
CA GLN A 64 14.32 6.93 9.99
C GLN A 64 13.37 6.15 9.05
N GLY A 65 13.89 5.25 8.20
CA GLY A 65 13.06 4.33 7.40
C GLY A 65 12.53 4.89 6.06
N GLY A 66 12.87 6.13 5.70
CA GLY A 66 12.62 6.68 4.37
C GLY A 66 13.68 6.23 3.35
N SER A 67 13.28 5.81 2.16
CA SER A 67 14.22 5.56 1.05
C SER A 67 13.74 6.21 -0.24
N ILE A 68 14.64 6.96 -0.89
CA ILE A 68 14.40 7.46 -2.25
C ILE A 68 14.76 6.32 -3.21
N THR A 69 13.76 5.50 -3.54
CA THR A 69 13.85 4.46 -4.58
C THR A 69 13.67 5.08 -5.96
N ALA A 70 14.20 4.42 -7.01
CA ALA A 70 14.06 4.79 -8.42
C ALA A 70 12.62 4.65 -9.00
N GLY A 71 11.59 4.86 -8.18
CA GLY A 71 10.19 4.71 -8.59
C GLY A 71 9.67 3.28 -8.52
N SER A 72 10.02 2.51 -7.49
CA SER A 72 9.53 1.13 -7.31
C SER A 72 8.01 1.01 -7.23
N MET A 73 7.32 2.10 -6.90
CA MET A 73 5.85 2.17 -6.85
C MET A 73 5.21 2.36 -8.23
N LEU A 74 5.98 2.85 -9.21
CA LEU A 74 5.49 3.29 -10.51
C LEU A 74 4.98 2.12 -11.37
N PRO A 75 5.67 0.96 -11.47
CA PRO A 75 5.15 -0.18 -12.24
C PRO A 75 3.85 -0.77 -11.68
N VAL A 76 3.70 -0.88 -10.35
CA VAL A 76 2.44 -1.32 -9.72
C VAL A 76 1.31 -0.32 -9.98
N MET A 77 1.57 0.99 -9.84
CA MET A 77 0.57 2.02 -10.14
C MET A 77 0.18 2.03 -11.62
N LEU A 78 1.12 1.78 -12.53
CA LEU A 78 0.86 1.66 -13.97
C LEU A 78 -0.02 0.45 -14.28
N PHE A 79 0.23 -0.68 -13.62
CA PHE A 79 -0.64 -1.86 -13.71
C PHE A 79 -2.06 -1.56 -13.22
N ALA A 80 -2.19 -0.87 -12.08
CA ALA A 80 -3.48 -0.43 -11.55
C ALA A 80 -4.21 0.53 -12.51
N TYR A 81 -3.48 1.44 -13.16
CA TYR A 81 -4.01 2.37 -14.14
C TYR A 81 -4.63 1.64 -15.36
N TRP A 82 -3.94 0.64 -15.90
CA TRP A 82 -4.42 -0.12 -17.06
C TRP A 82 -5.53 -1.11 -16.72
N PHE A 83 -5.32 -1.98 -15.73
CA PHE A 83 -6.23 -3.08 -15.43
C PHE A 83 -7.35 -2.70 -14.46
N GLY A 84 -7.21 -1.56 -13.78
CA GLY A 84 -8.21 -1.03 -12.84
C GLY A 84 -7.79 -1.19 -11.38
N PRO A 85 -8.56 -0.59 -10.47
CA PRO A 85 -8.20 -0.53 -9.07
C PRO A 85 -8.23 -1.90 -8.37
N ALA A 86 -9.13 -2.80 -8.78
CA ALA A 86 -9.25 -4.13 -8.19
C ALA A 86 -7.98 -4.96 -8.35
N ASP A 87 -7.55 -5.15 -9.60
CA ASP A 87 -6.34 -5.90 -9.93
C ASP A 87 -5.09 -5.18 -9.38
N GLY A 88 -5.08 -3.84 -9.42
CA GLY A 88 -4.03 -3.00 -8.85
C GLY A 88 -3.84 -3.17 -7.34
N ILE A 89 -4.93 -3.29 -6.58
CA ILE A 89 -4.88 -3.49 -5.12
C ILE A 89 -4.26 -4.86 -4.82
N VAL A 90 -4.66 -5.91 -5.54
CA VAL A 90 -4.09 -7.26 -5.37
C VAL A 90 -2.59 -7.25 -5.68
N ALA A 91 -2.19 -6.65 -6.81
CA ALA A 91 -0.78 -6.54 -7.17
C ALA A 91 0.02 -5.72 -6.14
N GLY A 92 -0.55 -4.64 -5.62
CA GLY A 92 0.04 -3.82 -4.56
C GLY A 92 0.22 -4.58 -3.24
N MET A 93 -0.78 -5.38 -2.82
CA MET A 93 -0.66 -6.20 -1.62
C MET A 93 0.46 -7.24 -1.74
N VAL A 94 0.55 -7.93 -2.90
CA VAL A 94 1.63 -8.90 -3.17
C VAL A 94 2.98 -8.20 -3.17
N TYR A 95 3.10 -7.04 -3.80
CA TYR A 95 4.33 -6.25 -3.77
C TYR A 95 4.70 -5.80 -2.34
N GLY A 96 3.72 -5.39 -1.52
CA GLY A 96 3.94 -5.07 -0.11
C GLY A 96 4.46 -6.26 0.71
N LEU A 97 3.96 -7.47 0.46
CA LEU A 97 4.48 -8.69 1.08
C LEU A 97 5.92 -9.00 0.64
N LEU A 98 6.23 -8.83 -0.65
CA LEU A 98 7.62 -8.97 -1.14
C LEU A 98 8.55 -7.95 -0.47
N GLN A 99 8.08 -6.71 -0.32
CA GLN A 99 8.84 -5.66 0.35
C GLN A 99 9.08 -5.96 1.83
N PHE A 100 8.12 -6.60 2.51
CA PHE A 100 8.26 -7.06 3.88
C PHE A 100 9.37 -8.10 4.04
N ILE A 101 9.48 -9.03 3.08
CA ILE A 101 10.54 -10.03 3.07
C ILE A 101 11.91 -9.37 2.82
N GLN A 102 11.95 -8.29 2.04
CA GLN A 102 13.19 -7.61 1.65
C GLN A 102 13.81 -6.77 2.80
N ASP A 103 13.02 -5.96 3.48
CA ASP A 103 13.45 -5.18 4.66
C ASP A 103 12.34 -5.28 5.73
N PRO A 104 12.34 -6.36 6.54
CA PRO A 104 11.36 -6.52 7.60
C PRO A 104 11.64 -5.50 8.71
N PHE A 105 10.68 -4.61 8.95
CA PHE A 105 10.68 -3.65 10.05
C PHE A 105 9.47 -3.93 10.93
N ILE A 106 9.71 -4.69 12.01
CA ILE A 106 8.66 -5.24 12.87
C ILE A 106 8.81 -4.62 14.26
N ILE A 107 8.00 -3.61 14.56
CA ILE A 107 7.83 -3.13 15.94
C ILE A 107 6.60 -3.80 16.56
N HIS A 108 5.51 -3.90 15.80
CA HIS A 108 4.28 -4.56 16.22
C HIS A 108 3.71 -5.42 15.07
N PRO A 109 3.19 -6.63 15.32
CA PRO A 109 2.63 -7.49 14.27
C PRO A 109 1.52 -6.80 13.46
N LEU A 110 0.73 -5.92 14.09
CA LEU A 110 -0.31 -5.15 13.42
C LEU A 110 0.22 -3.97 12.58
N GLN A 111 1.35 -3.37 12.96
CA GLN A 111 2.00 -2.32 12.19
C GLN A 111 2.47 -2.86 10.83
N VAL A 112 2.95 -4.11 10.82
CA VAL A 112 3.37 -4.80 9.59
C VAL A 112 2.23 -4.88 8.58
N VAL A 113 1.02 -5.23 9.02
CA VAL A 113 -0.13 -5.35 8.09
C VAL A 113 -0.49 -3.99 7.48
N LEU A 114 -0.43 -2.92 8.28
CA LEU A 114 -0.74 -1.55 7.84
C LEU A 114 0.32 -0.97 6.90
N ASP A 115 1.60 -1.12 7.24
CA ASP A 115 2.70 -0.50 6.49
C ASP A 115 3.10 -1.26 5.22
N TYR A 116 2.77 -2.56 5.15
CA TYR A 116 3.14 -3.41 4.03
C TYR A 116 1.91 -3.77 3.17
N PRO A 117 1.11 -4.82 3.42
CA PRO A 117 -0.04 -5.14 2.58
C PRO A 117 -1.01 -3.98 2.34
N LEU A 118 -1.39 -3.23 3.38
CA LEU A 118 -2.44 -2.23 3.27
C LEU A 118 -1.96 -0.95 2.58
N ALA A 119 -0.80 -0.41 2.99
CA ALA A 119 -0.23 0.79 2.37
C ALA A 119 0.21 0.56 0.92
N PHE A 120 0.76 -0.61 0.58
CA PHE A 120 1.08 -0.93 -0.82
C PHE A 120 -0.17 -1.35 -1.62
N GLY A 121 -1.17 -1.99 -1.00
CA GLY A 121 -2.47 -2.23 -1.63
C GLY A 121 -3.20 -0.93 -1.99
N ALA A 122 -3.05 0.11 -1.17
CA ALA A 122 -3.61 1.44 -1.44
C ALA A 122 -3.05 2.10 -2.72
N LEU A 123 -1.85 1.70 -3.17
CA LEU A 123 -1.30 2.12 -4.48
C LEU A 123 -2.21 1.69 -5.63
N GLY A 124 -2.96 0.59 -5.47
CA GLY A 124 -3.94 0.11 -6.43
C GLY A 124 -5.09 1.10 -6.68
N LEU A 125 -5.37 2.00 -5.73
CA LEU A 125 -6.37 3.06 -5.91
C LEU A 125 -5.98 4.08 -6.99
N ALA A 126 -4.72 4.10 -7.44
CA ALA A 126 -4.30 4.83 -8.63
C ALA A 126 -5.17 4.49 -9.85
N GLY A 127 -5.69 3.26 -9.94
CA GLY A 127 -6.58 2.81 -11.01
C GLY A 127 -7.96 3.49 -11.08
N LEU A 128 -8.33 4.31 -10.09
CA LEU A 128 -9.61 5.04 -10.08
C LEU A 128 -9.69 6.12 -11.16
N SER A 129 -8.56 6.74 -11.48
CA SER A 129 -8.50 7.80 -12.48
C SER A 129 -7.89 7.27 -13.77
N LYS A 130 -8.69 6.79 -14.72
CA LYS A 130 -8.14 6.36 -16.02
C LYS A 130 -7.83 7.51 -16.98
N LYS A 131 -8.27 8.73 -16.65
CA LYS A 131 -8.24 9.88 -17.56
C LYS A 131 -6.89 10.60 -17.57
N ASN A 132 -6.23 10.69 -16.40
CA ASN A 132 -4.99 11.43 -16.22
C ASN A 132 -3.97 10.58 -15.43
N PHE A 133 -2.86 10.22 -16.07
CA PHE A 133 -1.80 9.43 -15.44
C PHE A 133 -1.21 10.12 -14.20
N SER A 134 -0.93 11.43 -14.29
CA SER A 134 -0.41 12.20 -13.14
C SER A 134 -1.39 12.23 -11.96
N LEU A 135 -2.69 12.30 -12.22
CA LEU A 135 -3.72 12.25 -11.17
C LEU A 135 -3.80 10.86 -10.54
N SER A 136 -3.62 9.80 -11.33
CA SER A 136 -3.56 8.41 -10.85
C SER A 136 -2.41 8.21 -9.87
N LEU A 137 -1.22 8.69 -10.26
CA LEU A 137 -0.01 8.62 -9.46
C LEU A 137 -0.16 9.43 -8.15
N ALA A 138 -0.75 10.62 -8.24
CA ALA A 138 -1.04 11.46 -7.08
C ALA A 138 -2.00 10.77 -6.11
N ILE A 139 -3.11 10.20 -6.60
CA ILE A 139 -4.09 9.46 -5.79
C ILE A 139 -3.40 8.29 -5.07
N GLY A 140 -2.68 7.42 -5.81
CA GLY A 140 -2.00 6.28 -5.21
C GLY A 140 -0.96 6.69 -4.15
N SER A 141 -0.22 7.77 -4.41
CA SER A 141 0.79 8.29 -3.48
C SER A 141 0.16 8.88 -2.22
N ILE A 142 -0.93 9.66 -2.35
CA ILE A 142 -1.65 10.27 -1.23
C ILE A 142 -2.26 9.19 -0.34
N PHE A 143 -2.91 8.19 -0.93
CA PHE A 143 -3.51 7.10 -0.17
C PHE A 143 -2.45 6.28 0.56
N ARG A 144 -1.33 5.93 -0.10
CA ARG A 144 -0.20 5.29 0.57
C ARG A 144 0.33 6.15 1.73
N PHE A 145 0.54 7.44 1.50
CA PHE A 145 1.03 8.36 2.52
C PHE A 145 0.07 8.44 3.71
N PHE A 146 -1.23 8.44 3.47
CA PHE A 146 -2.25 8.43 4.52
C PHE A 146 -2.12 7.19 5.42
N PHE A 147 -1.93 6.00 4.85
CA PHE A 147 -1.72 4.78 5.64
C PHE A 147 -0.40 4.81 6.43
N SER A 148 0.69 5.25 5.81
CA SER A 148 1.98 5.37 6.48
C SER A 148 2.00 6.45 7.57
N PHE A 149 1.31 7.58 7.35
CA PHE A 149 1.16 8.64 8.34
C PHE A 149 0.32 8.18 9.54
N LEU A 150 -0.73 7.39 9.28
CA LEU A 150 -1.56 6.83 10.33
C LEU A 150 -0.80 5.76 11.15
N SER A 151 0.02 4.94 10.51
CA SER A 151 0.95 4.04 11.21
C SER A 151 1.95 4.83 12.07
N GLY A 152 2.56 5.88 11.52
CA GLY A 152 3.49 6.75 12.25
C GLY A 152 2.85 7.41 13.49
N THR A 153 1.66 7.98 13.34
CA THR A 153 0.96 8.63 14.47
C THR A 153 0.49 7.65 15.54
N LEU A 154 0.26 6.37 15.21
CA LEU A 154 -0.22 5.39 16.18
C LEU A 154 0.89 4.58 16.85
N PHE A 155 2.02 4.34 16.18
CA PHE A 155 3.12 3.50 16.71
C PHE A 155 4.40 4.28 17.03
N PHE A 156 4.72 5.35 16.28
CA PHE A 156 5.92 6.16 16.53
C PHE A 156 5.73 7.24 17.60
N VAL A 157 4.49 7.53 18.02
CA VAL A 157 4.23 8.42 19.17
C VAL A 157 4.74 7.79 20.47
N GLU A 158 4.85 6.46 20.54
CA GLU A 158 5.43 5.77 21.70
C GLU A 158 6.97 5.90 21.74
N TYR A 159 7.62 6.06 20.59
CA TYR A 159 9.07 6.33 20.48
C TYR A 159 9.43 7.81 20.67
N ALA A 160 8.51 8.74 20.40
CA ALA A 160 8.71 10.17 20.62
C ALA A 160 8.64 10.59 22.10
N LYS A 161 8.31 9.64 23.00
CA LYS A 161 8.10 9.89 24.43
C LYS A 161 9.32 9.59 25.31
N GLN A 162 10.49 9.38 24.70
CA GLN A 162 11.76 9.13 25.40
C GLN A 162 12.66 10.37 25.36
#